data_AF-A0A0B5I9H1-F1
#
_entry.id   AF-A0A0B5I9H1-F1
#
_cell.length_a   1.000
_cell.length_b   1.000
_cell.length_c   1.000
_cell.angle_alpha   90.00
_cell.angle_beta   90.00
_cell.angle_gamma   90.00
#
_symmetry.space_group_name_H-M   'P 1'
#
loop_
_entity.id
_entity.type
_entity.pdbx_description
1 polymer ?
#
loop_
_entity_poly.entity_id
_entity_poly.type
_entity_poly.pdbx_seq_one_letter_code
_entity_poly.pdbx_strand_id
1 'polypeptide(L)' 'MQPLPEVGDLVRDTATGRVGFYVRSVSGRFLIRAVHGGAEWEAEPVDVQPATPLHELRARTAEINARSRRGLGG' A
#
# COMPACT_ATOMS: atom_id res chain seq x y z
N MET A 1 12.32 -9.09 -1.10
CA MET A 1 10.87 -9.34 -1.16
C MET A 1 10.19 -7.99 -1.02
N GLN A 2 9.57 -7.48 -2.07
CA GLN A 2 8.80 -6.24 -1.94
C GLN A 2 7.58 -6.55 -1.05
N PRO A 3 7.26 -5.69 -0.07
CA PRO A 3 6.11 -5.91 0.79
C PRO A 3 4.84 -5.93 -0.05
N LEU A 4 3.91 -6.83 0.28
CA LEU A 4 2.58 -6.86 -0.32
C LEU A 4 1.89 -5.52 -0.01
N PRO A 5 1.27 -4.86 -1.01
CA PRO A 5 0.56 -3.61 -0.78
C PRO A 5 -0.60 -3.80 0.20
N GLU A 6 -0.79 -2.84 1.09
CA GLU A 6 -1.91 -2.80 2.02
C GLU A 6 -3.12 -2.08 1.42
N VAL A 7 -4.32 -2.38 1.92
CA VAL A 7 -5.56 -1.70 1.47
C VAL A 7 -5.43 -0.18 1.68
N GLY A 8 -5.63 0.57 0.61
CA GLY A 8 -5.45 2.03 0.58
C GLY A 8 -4.03 2.48 0.20
N ASP A 9 -3.09 1.57 -0.03
CA ASP A 9 -1.75 1.92 -0.51
C ASP A 9 -1.81 2.31 -2.00
N LEU A 10 -0.99 3.29 -2.39
CA LEU A 10 -0.93 3.75 -3.76
C LEU A 10 -0.09 2.78 -4.57
N VAL A 11 -0.68 2.17 -5.60
CA VAL A 11 -0.03 1.20 -6.47
C VAL A 11 -0.05 1.68 -7.92
N ARG A 12 0.98 1.31 -8.67
CA ARG A 12 1.13 1.56 -10.09
C ARG A 12 1.10 0.23 -10.82
N ASP A 13 0.19 0.14 -11.77
CA ASP A 13 0.15 -0.91 -12.76
C ASP A 13 1.17 -0.57 -13.88
N THR A 14 2.20 -1.39 -14.04
CA THR A 14 3.24 -1.23 -15.05
C THR A 14 2.84 -1.76 -16.42
N ALA A 15 1.86 -2.66 -16.50
CA ALA A 15 1.33 -3.14 -17.77
C ALA A 15 0.51 -2.06 -18.48
N THR A 16 -0.30 -1.30 -17.74
CA THR A 16 -1.13 -0.22 -18.31
C THR A 16 -0.59 1.18 -18.07
N GLY A 17 0.40 1.33 -17.18
CA GLY A 17 0.92 2.63 -16.75
C GLY A 17 -0.02 3.42 -15.82
N ARG A 18 -1.12 2.82 -15.38
CA ARG A 18 -2.13 3.46 -14.52
C ARG A 18 -1.72 3.44 -13.05
N VAL A 19 -2.19 4.43 -12.29
CA VAL A 19 -1.95 4.54 -10.85
C VAL A 19 -3.28 4.61 -10.11
N GLY A 20 -3.38 3.87 -9.02
CA GLY A 20 -4.60 3.79 -8.20
C GLY A 20 -4.32 3.29 -6.80
N PHE A 21 -5.36 3.21 -5.98
CA PHE A 21 -5.28 2.68 -4.62
C PHE A 21 -5.61 1.20 -4.62
N TYR A 22 -4.76 0.39 -4.00
CA TYR A 22 -5.03 -1.03 -3.81
C TYR A 22 -6.25 -1.21 -2.89
N VAL A 23 -7.25 -1.95 -3.35
CA VAL A 23 -8.49 -2.20 -2.61
C VAL A 23 -8.43 -3.54 -1.92
N ARG A 24 -8.11 -4.61 -2.65
CA ARG A 24 -8.02 -5.99 -2.15
C ARG A 24 -7.46 -6.93 -3.21
N SER A 25 -7.11 -8.14 -2.82
CA SER A 25 -6.85 -9.24 -3.75
C SER A 25 -8.12 -10.05 -3.98
N VAL A 26 -8.39 -10.41 -5.24
CA VAL A 26 -9.54 -11.22 -5.65
C VAL A 26 -9.03 -12.28 -6.62
N SER A 27 -9.17 -13.56 -6.27
CA SER A 27 -8.82 -14.69 -7.14
C SER A 27 -7.41 -14.62 -7.74
N GLY A 28 -6.42 -14.12 -6.97
CA GLY A 28 -5.03 -13.99 -7.42
C GLY A 28 -4.71 -12.69 -8.18
N ARG A 29 -5.69 -11.81 -8.38
CA ARG A 29 -5.52 -10.47 -8.96
C ARG A 29 -5.66 -9.38 -7.92
N PHE A 30 -5.08 -8.22 -8.17
CA PHE A 30 -5.22 -7.05 -7.33
C PHE A 30 -6.31 -6.13 -7.89
N LEU A 31 -7.31 -5.84 -7.07
CA LEU A 31 -8.34 -4.84 -7.37
C LEU A 31 -7.82 -3.47 -6.98
N ILE A 32 -7.80 -2.55 -7.94
CA ILE A 32 -7.24 -1.21 -7.80
C ILE A 32 -8.31 -0.19 -8.19
N ARG A 33 -8.42 0.89 -7.41
CA ARG A 33 -9.33 2.00 -7.67
C ARG A 33 -8.56 3.22 -8.20
N ALA A 34 -9.03 3.82 -9.28
CA ALA A 34 -8.40 5.02 -9.83
C ALA A 34 -8.43 6.18 -8.82
N VAL A 35 -7.34 6.97 -8.76
CA VAL A 35 -7.25 8.16 -7.90
C VAL A 35 -8.25 9.25 -8.31
N HIS A 36 -8.48 9.45 -9.62
CA HIS A 36 -9.32 10.52 -10.17
C HIS A 36 -10.68 10.04 -10.67
N GLY A 37 -11.44 9.34 -9.80
CA GLY A 37 -12.85 9.00 -10.09
C GLY A 37 -13.05 8.02 -11.24
N GLY A 38 -11.99 7.35 -11.70
CA GLY A 38 -12.08 6.27 -12.67
C GLY A 38 -12.61 4.96 -12.06
N ALA A 39 -12.99 4.04 -12.93
CA ALA A 39 -13.46 2.70 -12.55
C ALA A 39 -12.38 1.93 -11.79
N GLU A 40 -12.82 0.97 -10.98
CA GLU A 40 -11.94 -0.04 -10.40
C GLU A 40 -11.50 -1.00 -11.52
N TRP A 41 -10.25 -1.46 -11.48
CA TRP A 41 -9.74 -2.45 -12.41
C TRP A 41 -8.95 -3.52 -11.68
N GLU A 42 -8.90 -4.69 -12.29
CA GLU A 42 -8.11 -5.82 -11.82
C GLU A 42 -6.76 -5.81 -12.55
N ALA A 43 -5.67 -5.92 -11.80
CA ALA A 43 -4.33 -6.00 -12.33
C ALA A 43 -3.61 -7.24 -11.78
N GLU A 44 -2.69 -7.79 -12.57
CA GLU A 44 -1.89 -8.92 -12.16
C GLU A 44 -0.88 -8.46 -11.08
N PRO A 45 -0.71 -9.21 -9.98
CA PRO A 45 0.20 -8.82 -8.90
C PRO A 45 1.67 -8.70 -9.35
N VAL A 46 2.05 -9.35 -10.46
CA VAL A 46 3.39 -9.22 -11.07
C VAL A 46 3.59 -7.88 -11.78
N ASP A 47 2.51 -7.28 -12.27
CA ASP A 47 2.51 -5.99 -12.96
C ASP A 47 2.18 -4.81 -12.03
N VAL A 48 1.88 -5.09 -10.76
CA VAL A 48 1.52 -4.06 -9.77
C VAL A 48 2.71 -3.78 -8.85
N GLN A 49 3.21 -2.55 -8.93
CA GLN A 49 4.27 -2.06 -8.06
C GLN A 49 3.72 -1.03 -7.08
N PRO A 50 4.09 -1.09 -5.79
CA PRO A 50 3.75 -0.02 -4.84
C PRO A 50 4.38 1.30 -5.30
N ALA A 51 3.53 2.31 -5.50
CA ALA A 51 3.90 3.62 -6.05
C ALA A 51 4.41 4.60 -4.99
N THR A 52 4.18 4.33 -3.70
CA THR A 52 4.64 5.18 -2.60
C THR A 52 5.33 4.34 -1.52
N PRO A 53 6.47 4.79 -0.97
CA PRO A 53 7.10 4.20 0.21
C PRO A 53 6.36 4.61 1.50
N LEU A 54 5.02 4.53 1.55
CA LEU A 54 4.27 4.95 2.75
C LEU A 54 4.56 4.04 3.95
N HIS A 55 5.08 2.85 3.67
CA HIS A 55 5.67 1.94 4.66
C HIS A 55 6.91 2.50 5.37
N GLU A 56 7.71 3.41 4.78
CA GLU A 56 8.82 4.03 5.52
C GLU A 56 8.30 4.95 6.63
N LEU A 57 7.19 5.63 6.40
CA LEU A 57 6.61 6.53 7.41
C LEU A 57 5.96 5.74 8.55
N ARG A 58 5.27 4.63 8.23
CA ARG A 58 4.68 3.73 9.23
C ARG A 58 5.74 2.96 10.03
N ALA A 59 6.80 2.47 9.38
CA ALA A 59 7.92 1.79 10.04
C ALA A 59 8.63 2.73 11.04
N ARG A 60 8.92 3.98 10.64
CA ARG A 60 9.47 4.99 11.58
C ARG A 60 8.50 5.35 12.71
N THR A 61 7.20 5.40 12.44
CA THR A 61 6.22 5.78 13.47
C THR A 61 6.01 4.67 14.51
N ALA A 62 6.05 3.39 14.11
CA ALA A 62 5.97 2.26 15.03
C ALA A 62 7.20 2.20 15.97
N GLU A 63 8.39 2.52 15.46
CA GLU A 63 9.61 2.55 16.25
C GLU A 63 9.60 3.68 17.32
N ILE A 64 9.02 4.84 17.00
CA ILE A 64 8.84 5.94 17.96
C ILE A 64 7.77 5.58 19.02
N ASN A 65 6.68 4.92 18.66
CA ASN A 65 5.59 4.60 19.58
C ASN A 65 5.98 3.55 20.65
N ALA A 66 6.88 2.62 20.31
CA ALA A 66 7.38 1.61 21.25
C ALA A 66 8.25 2.20 22.37
N ARG A 67 8.98 3.30 22.09
CA ARG A 67 9.90 3.93 23.05
C ARG A 67 9.19 4.76 24.12
N SER A 68 7.97 5.25 23.86
CA SER A 68 7.25 6.13 24.80
C SER A 68 6.51 5.40 25.93
N ARG A 69 6.36 4.06 25.88
CA ARG A 69 5.62 3.29 26.91
C ARG A 69 6.43 2.84 28.11
N ARG A 70 7.73 3.15 28.19
CA ARG A 70 8.58 2.81 29.36
C ARG A 70 8.96 3.99 30.25
N GLY A 71 8.40 5.18 30.00
CA GLY A 71 8.88 6.42 30.62
C GLY A 71 7.98 7.10 31.66
N LEU A 72 6.76 6.62 31.93
CA LEU A 72 5.85 7.26 32.88
C LEU A 72 5.29 6.24 33.86
N GLY A 73 6.10 5.96 34.87
CA GLY A 73 5.79 5.18 36.06
C GLY A 73 6.83 5.51 37.12
N GLY A 74 6.93 6.80 37.44
CA GLY A 74 7.62 7.33 38.62
C GLY A 74 6.58 7.73 39.66
#